data_AF-A0A5C5UGU8-F1
#
_entry.id   AF-A0A5C5UGU8-F1
#
_cell.length_a   1.000
_cell.length_b   1.000
_cell.length_c   1.000
_cell.angle_alpha   90.00
_cell.angle_beta   90.00
_cell.angle_gamma   90.00
#
_symmetry.space_group_name_H-M   'P 1'
#
loop_
_entity.id
_entity.type
_entity.pdbx_description
1 polymer ?
#
loop_
_entity_poly.entity_id
_entity_poly.type
_entity_poly.pdbx_seq_one_letter_code
_entity_poly.pdbx_strand_id
1 'polypeptide(L)'
;MLDRYKEMGLERLPTKRYMVDSEHGTPGTAWIYRGARGFGAVCFDDIDVLRSGGEQEFHKCTDWDLANRIQGLANDCAKRDLSIPQALEHIREVLGAPVLVVPLKNINEADADLVPAVKSILDSE
;
A
#
# COMPACT_ATOMS: atom_id res chain seq x y z
N MET A 1 32.99 -5.51 -15.98
CA MET A 1 32.33 -6.48 -16.88
C MET A 1 31.21 -5.72 -17.60
N LEU A 2 31.33 -5.55 -18.92
CA LEU A 2 30.22 -5.02 -19.72
C LEU A 2 29.07 -6.04 -19.72
N ASP A 3 27.86 -5.54 -19.51
CA ASP A 3 26.65 -6.31 -19.29
C ASP A 3 26.11 -6.83 -20.63
N ARG A 4 26.48 -8.07 -20.99
CA ARG A 4 26.15 -8.73 -22.28
C ARG A 4 24.64 -8.76 -22.58
N TYR A 5 23.79 -8.56 -21.58
CA TYR A 5 22.33 -8.46 -21.75
C TYR A 5 21.89 -7.21 -22.53
N LYS A 6 22.61 -6.08 -22.38
CA LYS A 6 22.32 -4.84 -23.14
C LYS A 6 22.70 -4.96 -24.61
N GLU A 7 23.83 -5.60 -24.93
CA GLU A 7 24.29 -5.79 -26.31
C GLU A 7 23.38 -6.69 -27.14
N MET A 8 22.67 -7.62 -26.47
CA MET A 8 21.72 -8.54 -27.12
C MET A 8 20.29 -7.99 -27.22
N GLY A 9 20.02 -6.76 -26.76
CA GLY A 9 18.66 -6.20 -26.73
C GLY A 9 17.68 -6.98 -25.84
N LEU A 10 18.21 -7.78 -24.90
CA LEU A 10 17.42 -8.59 -23.95
C LEU A 10 17.26 -7.88 -22.60
N GLU A 11 17.34 -6.56 -22.59
CA GLU A 11 17.02 -5.78 -21.41
C GLU A 11 15.57 -6.07 -21.02
N ARG A 12 15.37 -6.65 -19.84
CA ARG A 12 14.03 -6.75 -19.28
C ARG A 12 13.52 -5.33 -19.16
N LEU A 13 12.42 -5.02 -19.87
CA LEU A 13 11.68 -3.78 -19.67
C LEU A 13 11.47 -3.62 -18.16
N PRO A 14 11.80 -2.45 -17.58
CA PRO A 14 11.60 -2.23 -16.15
C PRO A 14 10.13 -2.48 -15.85
N THR A 15 9.86 -3.49 -15.02
CA THR A 15 8.51 -3.75 -14.52
C THR A 15 8.11 -2.53 -13.70
N LYS A 16 6.97 -1.92 -14.01
CA LYS A 16 6.42 -0.84 -13.20
C LYS A 16 6.36 -1.27 -11.75
N ARG A 17 6.78 -0.37 -10.87
CA ARG A 17 6.66 -0.50 -9.43
C ARG A 17 5.99 0.75 -8.94
N TYR A 18 4.99 0.59 -8.09
CA TYR A 18 4.57 1.69 -7.24
C TYR A 18 5.72 2.02 -6.29
N MET A 19 5.86 3.29 -5.97
CA MET A 19 6.82 3.76 -4.99
C MET A 19 6.36 3.34 -3.59
N VAL A 20 7.32 3.06 -2.71
CA VAL A 20 7.05 2.79 -1.29
C VAL A 20 6.97 4.12 -0.54
N ASP A 21 7.85 5.05 -0.90
CA ASP A 21 7.90 6.40 -0.36
C ASP A 21 7.80 7.42 -1.49
N SER A 22 7.08 8.51 -1.22
CA SER A 22 7.05 9.69 -2.06
C SER A 22 8.35 10.47 -1.88
N GLU A 23 8.91 11.03 -2.97
CA GLU A 23 10.12 11.87 -2.90
C GLU A 23 9.93 13.15 -2.07
N HIS A 24 8.68 13.56 -1.85
CA HIS A 24 8.33 14.82 -1.16
C HIS A 24 7.54 14.63 0.13
N GLY A 25 7.21 13.39 0.53
CA GLY A 25 6.37 13.14 1.70
C GLY A 25 4.99 13.79 1.54
N THR A 26 4.35 13.52 0.41
CA THR A 26 3.05 14.11 0.04
C THR A 26 1.92 13.64 0.97
N PRO A 27 0.85 14.44 1.11
CA PRO A 27 -0.39 13.94 1.67
C PRO A 27 -0.87 12.71 0.88
N GLY A 28 -1.47 11.77 1.59
CA GLY A 28 -1.98 10.54 1.01
C GLY A 28 -3.30 10.12 1.61
N THR A 29 -3.73 8.93 1.27
CA THR A 29 -4.90 8.29 1.87
C THR A 29 -4.54 6.87 2.29
N ALA A 30 -5.09 6.45 3.43
CA ALA A 30 -5.09 5.07 3.84
C ALA A 30 -6.51 4.50 3.85
N TRP A 31 -6.65 3.29 3.32
CA TRP A 31 -7.82 2.46 3.51
C TRP A 31 -7.52 1.39 4.53
N ILE A 32 -8.24 1.40 5.65
CA ILE A 32 -8.09 0.42 6.71
C ILE A 32 -9.09 -0.70 6.49
N TYR A 33 -8.61 -1.93 6.60
CA TYR A 33 -9.37 -3.17 6.52
C TYR A 33 -9.24 -3.95 7.82
N ARG A 34 -10.35 -4.56 8.27
CA ARG A 34 -10.34 -5.45 9.44
C ARG A 34 -9.96 -6.87 8.99
N GLY A 35 -8.87 -7.37 9.57
CA GLY A 35 -8.48 -8.77 9.47
C GLY A 35 -9.01 -9.59 10.66
N ALA A 36 -8.71 -10.88 10.67
CA ALA A 36 -9.11 -11.76 11.75
C ALA A 36 -8.32 -11.50 13.04
N ARG A 37 -7.08 -11.00 12.92
CA ARG A 37 -6.15 -10.82 14.05
C ARG A 37 -5.78 -9.36 14.31
N GLY A 38 -6.32 -8.43 13.53
CA GLY A 38 -5.93 -7.03 13.59
C GLY A 38 -6.39 -6.29 12.35
N PHE A 39 -5.55 -5.39 11.84
CA PHE A 39 -5.88 -4.50 10.74
C PHE A 39 -4.82 -4.58 9.63
N GLY A 40 -5.24 -4.30 8.41
CA GLY A 40 -4.36 -4.03 7.29
C GLY A 40 -4.67 -2.66 6.72
N ALA A 41 -3.66 -1.96 6.22
CA ALA A 41 -3.83 -0.66 5.59
C ALA A 41 -3.35 -0.72 4.13
N VAL A 42 -4.07 -0.08 3.23
CA VAL A 42 -3.60 0.24 1.88
C VAL A 42 -3.27 1.73 1.90
N CYS A 43 -1.99 2.09 1.82
CA CYS A 43 -1.54 3.48 1.79
C CYS A 43 -1.19 3.86 0.36
N PHE A 44 -1.72 4.99 -0.11
CA PHE A 44 -1.50 5.44 -1.47
C PHE A 44 -1.57 6.96 -1.59
N ASP A 45 -0.90 7.46 -2.61
CA ASP A 45 -1.17 8.78 -3.17
C ASP A 45 -1.75 8.63 -4.58
N ASP A 46 -2.22 9.72 -5.18
CA ASP A 46 -2.79 9.69 -6.53
C ASP A 46 -1.72 9.79 -7.63
N ILE A 47 -0.43 9.62 -7.28
CA ILE A 47 0.72 9.88 -8.16
C ILE A 47 1.47 8.57 -8.46
N ASP A 48 2.18 8.03 -7.48
CA ASP A 48 3.07 6.89 -7.66
C ASP A 48 3.18 5.95 -6.44
N VAL A 49 2.73 6.34 -5.25
CA VAL A 49 2.80 5.51 -4.05
C VAL A 49 1.56 4.63 -3.93
N LEU A 50 1.77 3.32 -3.81
CA LEU A 50 0.74 2.35 -3.43
C LEU A 50 1.41 1.17 -2.73
N ARG A 51 1.15 1.03 -1.43
CA ARG A 51 1.77 -0.01 -0.59
C ARG A 51 0.82 -0.54 0.48
N SER A 52 1.18 -1.67 1.08
CA SER A 52 0.63 -2.00 2.39
C SER A 52 1.16 -1.00 3.41
N GLY A 53 0.26 -0.37 4.16
CA GLY A 53 0.64 0.36 5.37
C GLY A 53 1.04 -0.61 6.47
N GLY A 54 1.75 -0.10 7.48
CA GLY A 54 2.03 -0.84 8.70
C GLY A 54 3.49 -1.02 9.02
N GLU A 55 4.26 0.06 9.01
CA GLU A 55 5.63 0.00 9.50
C GLU A 55 5.63 0.20 11.03
N GLN A 56 6.83 0.19 11.64
CA GLN A 56 7.10 0.59 13.02
C GLN A 56 6.01 0.29 14.08
N GLU A 57 5.17 1.26 14.42
CA GLU A 57 4.22 1.20 15.53
C GLU A 57 2.91 0.52 15.13
N PHE A 58 2.47 0.70 13.88
CA PHE A 58 1.28 0.03 13.35
C PHE A 58 1.48 -1.49 13.26
N HIS A 59 2.72 -1.96 13.19
CA HIS A 59 3.10 -3.38 13.30
C HIS A 59 2.42 -4.09 14.49
N LYS A 60 2.15 -3.39 15.60
CA LYS A 60 1.55 -3.96 16.83
C LYS A 60 0.08 -4.35 16.67
N CYS A 61 -0.65 -3.71 15.76
CA CYS A 61 -2.05 -4.02 15.46
C CYS A 61 -2.25 -4.63 14.07
N THR A 62 -1.15 -4.96 13.38
CA THR A 62 -1.18 -5.47 12.01
C THR A 62 -1.61 -6.92 11.95
N ASP A 63 -2.59 -7.21 11.09
CA ASP A 63 -2.85 -8.56 10.61
C ASP A 63 -1.90 -8.87 9.44
N TRP A 64 -0.85 -9.66 9.70
CA TRP A 64 0.20 -9.97 8.73
C TRP A 64 -0.30 -10.69 7.48
N ASP A 65 -1.31 -11.56 7.63
CA ASP A 65 -1.86 -12.28 6.49
C ASP A 65 -2.59 -11.32 5.55
N LEU A 66 -3.32 -10.36 6.12
CA LEU A 66 -3.98 -9.30 5.37
C LEU A 66 -2.98 -8.32 4.76
N ALA A 67 -1.94 -7.89 5.49
CA ALA A 67 -0.90 -7.01 4.97
C ALA A 67 -0.14 -7.64 3.80
N ASN A 68 0.24 -8.92 3.93
CA ASN A 68 0.89 -9.67 2.85
C ASN A 68 -0.03 -9.81 1.63
N ARG A 69 -1.33 -10.02 1.85
CA ARG A 69 -2.31 -10.08 0.76
C ARG A 69 -2.44 -8.74 0.05
N ILE A 70 -2.50 -7.62 0.79
CA ILE A 70 -2.53 -6.26 0.22
C ILE A 70 -1.28 -6.01 -0.63
N GLN A 71 -0.10 -6.31 -0.10
CA GLN A 71 1.15 -6.15 -0.83
C GLN A 71 1.21 -7.02 -2.09
N GLY A 72 0.67 -8.25 -2.01
CA GLY A 72 0.51 -9.15 -3.16
C GLY A 72 -0.37 -8.54 -4.25
N LEU A 73 -1.49 -7.92 -3.88
CA LEU A 73 -2.39 -7.25 -4.83
C LEU A 73 -1.73 -6.04 -5.47
N ALA A 74 -1.06 -5.18 -4.70
CA ALA A 74 -0.33 -4.04 -5.24
C ALA A 74 0.75 -4.50 -6.26
N ASN A 75 1.47 -5.58 -5.94
CA ASN A 75 2.47 -6.16 -6.85
C ASN A 75 1.84 -6.75 -8.13
N ASP A 76 0.65 -7.36 -8.04
CA ASP A 76 -0.07 -7.87 -9.22
C ASP A 76 -0.56 -6.71 -10.12
N CYS A 77 -1.15 -5.67 -9.52
CA CYS A 77 -1.56 -4.46 -10.23
C CYS A 77 -0.38 -3.80 -10.96
N ALA A 78 0.77 -3.72 -10.30
CA ALA A 78 2.00 -3.17 -10.88
C ALA A 78 2.48 -4.00 -12.09
N LYS A 79 2.45 -5.34 -11.99
CA LYS A 79 2.79 -6.25 -13.10
C LYS A 79 1.86 -6.10 -14.30
N ARG A 80 0.60 -5.73 -14.05
CA ARG A 80 -0.44 -5.48 -15.06
C ARG A 80 -0.45 -4.03 -15.57
N ASP A 81 0.53 -3.22 -15.15
CA ASP A 81 0.67 -1.81 -15.51
C ASP A 81 -0.55 -0.92 -15.15
N LEU A 82 -1.29 -1.29 -14.10
CA LEU A 82 -2.46 -0.52 -13.70
C LEU A 82 -2.04 0.86 -13.15
N SER A 83 -2.87 1.88 -13.40
CA SER A 83 -2.77 3.15 -12.66
C SER A 83 -3.19 2.94 -11.21
N ILE A 84 -2.86 3.87 -10.31
CA ILE A 84 -3.29 3.77 -8.90
C ILE A 84 -4.82 3.73 -8.78
N PRO A 85 -5.60 4.59 -9.45
CA PRO A 85 -7.06 4.49 -9.41
C PRO A 85 -7.59 3.11 -9.82
N GLN A 86 -7.05 2.53 -10.89
CA GLN A 86 -7.43 1.18 -11.35
C GLN A 86 -7.01 0.09 -10.34
N ALA A 87 -5.84 0.23 -9.73
CA ALA A 87 -5.37 -0.70 -8.71
C ALA A 87 -6.24 -0.63 -7.45
N LEU A 88 -6.66 0.57 -7.03
CA LEU A 88 -7.55 0.79 -5.89
C LEU A 88 -8.94 0.21 -6.15
N GLU A 89 -9.50 0.40 -7.35
CA GLU A 89 -10.74 -0.25 -7.76
C GLU A 89 -10.62 -1.77 -7.63
N HIS A 90 -9.54 -2.34 -8.18
CA HIS A 90 -9.29 -3.78 -8.10
C HIS A 90 -9.13 -4.29 -6.65
N ILE A 91 -8.38 -3.57 -5.81
CA ILE A 91 -8.22 -3.91 -4.39
C ILE A 91 -9.59 -3.89 -3.69
N ARG A 92 -10.44 -2.91 -3.99
CA ARG A 92 -11.79 -2.80 -3.43
C ARG A 92 -12.72 -3.92 -3.90
N GLU A 93 -12.61 -4.37 -5.13
CA GLU A 93 -13.34 -5.55 -5.63
C GLU A 93 -12.94 -6.83 -4.87
N VAL A 94 -11.66 -6.98 -4.56
CA VAL A 94 -11.11 -8.19 -3.93
C VAL A 94 -11.29 -8.22 -2.41
N LEU A 95 -11.13 -7.07 -1.75
CA LEU A 95 -11.19 -6.95 -0.28
C LEU A 95 -12.52 -6.42 0.23
N GLY A 96 -13.37 -5.89 -0.64
CA GLY A 96 -14.60 -5.20 -0.27
C GLY A 96 -14.38 -3.75 0.13
N ALA A 97 -15.35 -3.17 0.83
CA ALA A 97 -15.23 -1.80 1.33
C ALA A 97 -14.30 -1.74 2.55
N PRO A 98 -13.43 -0.72 2.66
CA PRO A 98 -12.64 -0.50 3.87
C PRO A 98 -13.54 -0.18 5.05
N VAL A 99 -13.10 -0.54 6.25
CA VAL A 99 -13.80 -0.21 7.50
C VAL A 99 -13.61 1.26 7.88
N LEU A 100 -12.51 1.87 7.43
CA LEU A 100 -12.23 3.28 7.64
C LEU A 100 -11.35 3.82 6.50
N VAL A 101 -11.59 5.07 6.12
CA VAL A 101 -10.74 5.83 5.20
C VAL A 101 -10.09 6.96 6.00
N VAL A 102 -8.76 7.03 5.96
CA VAL A 102 -7.96 7.95 6.78
C VAL A 102 -7.16 8.86 5.87
N PRO A 103 -7.32 10.19 5.96
CA PRO A 103 -6.40 11.11 5.31
C PRO A 103 -5.04 11.07 6.01
N LEU A 104 -3.97 10.89 5.24
CA LEU A 104 -2.59 10.89 5.74
C LEU A 104 -1.96 12.26 5.48
N LYS A 105 -1.37 12.86 6.52
CA LYS A 105 -0.66 14.14 6.38
C LYS A 105 0.64 13.98 5.60
N ASN A 106 1.33 12.87 5.82
CA ASN A 106 2.57 12.49 5.17
C ASN A 106 2.53 10.98 4.92
N ILE A 107 2.50 10.58 3.65
CA ILE A 107 2.41 9.16 3.28
C ILE A 107 3.65 8.35 3.68
N ASN A 108 4.80 8.98 3.83
CA ASN A 108 6.03 8.32 4.28
C ASN A 108 5.99 8.05 5.80
N GLU A 109 5.20 8.81 6.55
CA GLU A 109 5.03 8.71 8.01
C GLU A 109 3.59 8.30 8.41
N ALA A 110 2.99 7.39 7.63
CA ALA A 110 1.58 7.03 7.73
C ALA A 110 1.17 6.55 9.14
N ASP A 111 2.06 5.93 9.90
CA ASP A 111 1.84 5.44 11.27
C ASP A 111 1.27 6.50 12.22
N ALA A 112 1.69 7.76 12.06
CA ALA A 112 1.25 8.87 12.92
C ALA A 112 -0.26 9.11 12.83
N ASP A 113 -0.87 8.83 11.67
CA ASP A 113 -2.30 8.98 11.44
C ASP A 113 -3.05 7.62 11.54
N LEU A 114 -2.40 6.52 11.16
CA LEU A 114 -2.98 5.18 11.19
C LEU A 114 -3.22 4.64 12.60
N VAL A 115 -2.23 4.77 13.50
CA VAL A 115 -2.32 4.20 14.85
C VAL A 115 -3.47 4.83 15.66
N PRO A 116 -3.64 6.16 15.69
CA PRO A 116 -4.81 6.77 16.34
C PRO A 116 -6.14 6.32 15.73
N ALA A 117 -6.21 6.19 14.40
CA ALA A 117 -7.43 5.78 13.70
C ALA A 117 -7.85 4.35 14.03
N VAL A 118 -6.90 3.42 14.15
CA VAL A 118 -7.20 2.05 14.58
C VAL A 118 -7.61 2.00 16.05
N LYS A 119 -6.96 2.78 16.92
CA LYS A 119 -7.34 2.86 18.33
C LYS A 119 -8.79 3.33 18.50
N SER A 120 -9.23 4.34 17.74
CA SER A 120 -10.62 4.81 17.84
C SER A 120 -11.64 3.76 17.39
N ILE A 121 -11.28 2.85 16.48
CA ILE A 121 -12.14 1.71 16.12
C ILE A 121 -12.23 0.75 17.31
N LEU A 122 -11.10 0.39 17.91
CA LEU A 122 -11.07 -0.55 19.04
C LEU A 122 -11.79 -0.02 20.28
N ASP A 123 -11.72 1.30 20.53
CA ASP A 123 -12.42 1.94 21.65
C ASP A 123 -13.95 2.07 21.42
N SER A 124 -14.42 1.84 20.19
CA SER A 124 -15.82 1.91 19.80
C SER A 124 -16.52 0.54 19.74
N GLU A 125 -15.80 -0.56 19.97
CA GLU A 125 -16.29 -1.95 20.03
C GLU A 125 -16.59 -2.40 21.46
#